data_AF-A0A7K4B6T6-F1
#
_entry.id   AF-A0A7K4B6T6-F1
#
_cell.length_a   1.000
_cell.length_b   1.000
_cell.length_c   1.000
_cell.angle_alpha   90.00
_cell.angle_beta   90.00
_cell.angle_gamma   90.00
#
_symmetry.space_group_name_H-M   'P 1'
#
loop_
_entity.id
_entity.type
_entity.pdbx_description
1 polymer ?
#
loop_
_entity_poly.entity_id
_entity_poly.type
_entity_poly.pdbx_seq_one_letter_code
_entity_poly.pdbx_strand_id
1 'polypeptide(L)'
;MMTEGMKRSVIIILTGIAALVLSVNICTAAFAPEFEMMPLSMKTPSDATPYNDEGFIIEADSMVNKISNSTIPTGTKLSEVTDAYYRLIMENVSPEFLDTANNIVGYLFYTSQAGSTYKEYHDYLKSVSRTSDGSEYYTLVDQYTQVAAEFWNRISDRYPNATMYVLPSASAPMPTDESSTDGNILKGLETGIPMTQKLPDPTAPDQTESVKTSVTRWFEDYVENAEPDEVDPLTNEVKTTAGHLFLTGEGLQWADSTYMDLISKNVAEDFYEKAQYISAFFYLISQARESYQDYIDDRTYVSSVSYGDENYEKAKKYYNEAEKSIEYFKDVMSGTNNTLPVFPQFGEVALAGSEWDNYGAFGYITDSMAESLGWNAE
;
A
#
# COMPACT_ATOMS: atom_id res chain seq x y z
N MET A 1 -14.91 -44.33 -25.36
CA MET A 1 -13.72 -44.33 -26.23
C MET A 1 -13.92 -43.23 -27.26
N MET A 2 -13.28 -42.05 -27.08
CA MET A 2 -13.44 -40.92 -28.00
C MET A 2 -12.59 -41.11 -29.25
N THR A 3 -13.17 -40.87 -30.43
CA THR A 3 -12.49 -40.97 -31.73
C THR A 3 -11.53 -39.80 -31.94
N GLU A 4 -10.47 -39.99 -32.73
CA GLU A 4 -9.42 -38.96 -32.97
C GLU A 4 -9.99 -37.62 -33.49
N GLY A 5 -11.09 -37.64 -34.23
CA GLY A 5 -11.79 -36.42 -34.66
C GLY A 5 -12.41 -35.64 -33.50
N MET A 6 -12.95 -36.31 -32.48
CA MET A 6 -13.45 -35.67 -31.27
C MET A 6 -12.32 -35.11 -30.40
N LYS A 7 -11.14 -35.77 -30.38
CA LYS A 7 -9.97 -35.25 -29.68
C LYS A 7 -9.46 -33.95 -30.30
N ARG A 8 -9.41 -33.85 -31.63
CA ARG A 8 -9.02 -32.61 -32.33
C ARG A 8 -10.01 -31.47 -32.12
N SER A 9 -11.31 -31.74 -32.15
CA SER A 9 -12.33 -30.70 -31.90
C SER A 9 -12.38 -30.24 -30.45
N VAL A 10 -12.17 -31.14 -29.47
CA VAL A 10 -12.10 -30.78 -28.04
C VAL A 10 -10.83 -29.99 -27.73
N ILE A 11 -9.69 -30.33 -28.36
CA ILE A 11 -8.45 -29.56 -28.23
C ILE A 11 -8.61 -28.14 -28.80
N ILE A 12 -9.24 -27.97 -29.97
CA ILE A 12 -9.47 -26.65 -30.58
C ILE A 12 -10.47 -25.81 -29.76
N ILE A 13 -11.48 -26.43 -29.17
CA ILE A 13 -12.44 -25.73 -28.28
C ILE A 13 -11.77 -25.35 -26.95
N LEU A 14 -10.90 -26.21 -26.39
CA LEU A 14 -10.15 -25.90 -25.16
C LEU A 14 -9.04 -24.86 -25.39
N THR A 15 -8.34 -24.86 -26.53
CA THR A 15 -7.41 -23.77 -26.87
C THR A 15 -8.13 -22.47 -27.21
N GLY A 16 -9.31 -22.54 -27.82
CA GLY A 16 -10.16 -21.37 -28.05
C GLY A 16 -10.70 -20.75 -26.77
N ILE A 17 -11.04 -21.56 -25.76
CA ILE A 17 -11.47 -21.08 -24.44
C ILE A 17 -10.28 -20.62 -23.59
N ALA A 18 -9.13 -21.28 -23.65
CA ALA A 18 -7.92 -20.80 -22.96
C ALA A 18 -7.44 -19.45 -23.53
N ALA A 19 -7.51 -19.24 -24.85
CA ALA A 19 -7.22 -17.95 -25.48
C ALA A 19 -8.27 -16.88 -25.18
N LEU A 20 -9.53 -17.26 -24.90
CA LEU A 20 -10.59 -16.33 -24.51
C LEU A 20 -10.55 -15.99 -23.01
N VAL A 21 -10.11 -16.90 -22.15
CA VAL A 21 -9.91 -16.65 -20.71
C VAL A 21 -8.63 -15.85 -20.46
N LEU A 22 -7.58 -16.02 -21.29
CA LEU A 22 -6.44 -15.09 -21.37
C LEU A 22 -6.82 -13.70 -21.93
N SER A 23 -8.03 -13.52 -22.45
CA SER A 23 -8.51 -12.23 -22.97
C SER A 23 -9.46 -11.47 -22.04
N VAL A 24 -9.68 -11.94 -20.79
CA VAL A 24 -10.50 -11.22 -19.78
C VAL A 24 -9.71 -10.74 -18.56
N ASN A 25 -8.41 -11.03 -18.49
CA ASN A 25 -7.43 -10.23 -17.75
C ASN A 25 -6.43 -9.62 -18.72
N ILE A 26 -6.96 -9.03 -19.81
CA ILE A 26 -6.24 -7.91 -20.41
C ILE A 26 -6.35 -6.82 -19.35
N CYS A 27 -5.35 -6.75 -18.47
CA CYS A 27 -4.87 -5.47 -17.98
C CYS A 27 -4.92 -4.57 -19.21
N THR A 28 -5.83 -3.59 -19.18
CA THR A 28 -5.77 -2.45 -20.09
C THR A 28 -4.29 -2.12 -20.22
N ALA A 29 -3.74 -2.22 -21.45
CA ALA A 29 -2.37 -1.82 -21.73
C ALA A 29 -2.07 -0.60 -20.87
N ALA A 30 -1.14 -0.72 -19.90
CA ALA A 30 -1.03 0.19 -18.77
C ALA A 30 -1.03 1.64 -19.25
N PHE A 31 -2.20 2.27 -19.19
CA PHE A 31 -2.37 3.69 -19.46
C PHE A 31 -2.13 4.37 -18.11
N ALA A 32 -1.46 5.52 -18.13
CA ALA A 32 -1.43 6.37 -16.95
C ALA A 32 -2.86 6.55 -16.40
N PRO A 33 -3.05 6.56 -15.08
CA PRO A 33 -4.36 6.78 -14.50
C PRO A 33 -4.94 8.11 -15.01
N GLU A 34 -6.27 8.25 -14.98
CA GLU A 34 -6.86 9.54 -15.30
C GLU A 34 -6.71 10.49 -14.11
N PHE A 35 -6.66 11.80 -14.40
CA PHE A 35 -6.61 12.82 -13.35
C PHE A 35 -7.85 12.73 -12.46
N GLU A 36 -7.64 12.52 -11.16
CA GLU A 36 -8.67 12.44 -10.15
C GLU A 36 -8.84 13.80 -9.45
N MET A 37 -10.04 14.36 -9.55
CA MET A 37 -10.41 15.52 -8.74
C MET A 37 -10.64 15.08 -7.29
N MET A 38 -10.21 15.90 -6.33
CA MET A 38 -10.39 15.65 -4.90
C MET A 38 -11.83 15.21 -4.58
N PRO A 39 -12.04 13.94 -4.17
CA PRO A 39 -13.38 13.38 -4.05
C PRO A 39 -14.08 13.82 -2.76
N LEU A 40 -13.31 14.14 -1.72
CA LEU A 40 -13.81 14.53 -0.40
C LEU A 40 -13.21 15.88 0.00
N SER A 41 -14.07 16.80 0.41
CA SER A 41 -13.67 18.09 1.00
C SER A 41 -13.98 18.09 2.49
N MET A 42 -13.55 19.13 3.22
CA MET A 42 -13.93 19.31 4.61
C MET A 42 -15.46 19.23 4.74
N LYS A 43 -15.92 18.49 5.75
CA LYS A 43 -17.35 18.46 6.06
C LYS A 43 -17.86 19.88 6.31
N THR A 44 -19.04 20.20 5.78
CA THR A 44 -19.72 21.44 6.13
C THR A 44 -19.82 21.52 7.67
N PRO A 45 -19.37 22.63 8.28
CA PRO A 45 -19.37 22.78 9.74
C PRO A 45 -20.74 22.48 10.30
N SER A 46 -20.79 21.62 11.32
CA SER A 46 -22.04 21.45 12.06
C SER A 46 -22.27 22.65 12.97
N ASP A 47 -23.54 23.02 13.22
CA ASP A 47 -23.88 23.98 14.27
C ASP A 47 -23.54 23.45 15.70
N ALA A 48 -23.01 22.23 15.79
CA ALA A 48 -22.64 21.58 17.03
C ALA A 48 -21.18 21.91 17.40
N THR A 49 -21.04 22.77 18.41
CA THR A 49 -19.79 22.96 19.17
C THR A 49 -19.49 21.71 20.02
N PRO A 50 -18.21 21.37 20.28
CA PRO A 50 -17.01 22.18 20.04
C PRO A 50 -16.38 21.98 18.64
N TYR A 51 -15.77 23.05 18.13
CA TYR A 51 -14.90 23.01 16.95
C TYR A 51 -13.47 22.61 17.34
N ASN A 52 -12.76 21.91 16.46
CA ASN A 52 -11.40 21.41 16.69
C ASN A 52 -10.35 22.09 15.77
N ASP A 53 -10.43 23.41 15.64
CA ASP A 53 -9.53 24.17 14.77
C ASP A 53 -8.06 24.04 15.22
N GLU A 54 -7.81 24.05 16.53
CA GLU A 54 -6.46 23.95 17.08
C GLU A 54 -5.83 22.58 16.82
N GLY A 55 -6.60 21.50 17.01
CA GLY A 55 -6.15 20.14 16.68
C GLY A 55 -5.86 19.98 15.19
N PHE A 56 -6.76 20.50 14.34
CA PHE A 56 -6.55 20.53 12.89
C PHE A 56 -5.25 21.24 12.53
N ILE A 57 -5.02 22.45 13.07
CA ILE A 57 -3.85 23.27 12.76
C ILE A 57 -2.56 22.57 13.18
N ILE A 58 -2.50 21.98 14.36
CA ILE A 58 -1.29 21.30 14.86
C ILE A 58 -0.89 20.16 13.92
N GLU A 59 -1.86 19.33 13.54
CA GLU A 59 -1.61 18.20 12.65
C GLU A 59 -1.25 18.65 11.23
N ALA A 60 -2.01 19.60 10.67
CA ALA A 60 -1.74 20.19 9.37
C ALA A 60 -0.34 20.84 9.31
N ASP A 61 0.04 21.61 10.33
CA ASP A 61 1.34 22.27 10.41
C ASP A 61 2.47 21.25 10.43
N SER A 62 2.33 20.19 11.24
CA SER A 62 3.30 19.12 11.31
C SER A 62 3.50 18.48 9.93
N MET A 63 2.41 18.12 9.25
CA MET A 63 2.47 17.44 7.97
C MET A 63 3.03 18.34 6.87
N VAL A 64 2.51 19.57 6.74
CA VAL A 64 2.97 20.52 5.72
C VAL A 64 4.46 20.81 5.89
N ASN A 65 4.94 21.03 7.12
CA ASN A 65 6.37 21.24 7.34
C ASN A 65 7.21 20.00 7.01
N LYS A 66 6.70 18.78 7.26
CA LYS A 66 7.41 17.52 6.97
C LYS A 66 7.67 17.31 5.48
N ILE A 67 6.74 17.73 4.62
CA ILE A 67 6.87 17.67 3.15
C ILE A 67 7.40 18.94 2.50
N SER A 68 7.65 19.98 3.29
CA SER A 68 8.17 21.24 2.77
C SER A 68 9.69 21.18 2.63
N ASN A 69 10.23 22.00 1.73
CA ASN A 69 11.66 22.09 1.44
C ASN A 69 12.29 20.75 1.00
N SER A 70 11.48 19.79 0.53
CA SER A 70 11.91 18.46 0.09
C SER A 70 11.57 18.21 -1.38
N THR A 71 11.82 16.99 -1.85
CA THR A 71 11.22 16.49 -3.09
C THR A 71 9.80 15.99 -2.83
N ILE A 72 9.08 15.71 -3.92
CA ILE A 72 7.80 15.01 -3.89
C ILE A 72 7.83 13.81 -2.91
N PRO A 73 6.81 13.63 -2.05
CA PRO A 73 6.84 12.56 -1.07
C PRO A 73 6.65 11.20 -1.74
N THR A 74 7.45 10.24 -1.29
CA THR A 74 7.40 8.83 -1.69
C THR A 74 7.46 7.98 -0.42
N GLY A 75 7.32 6.65 -0.54
CA GLY A 75 7.51 5.73 0.58
C GLY A 75 6.67 6.10 1.81
N THR A 76 7.31 6.11 2.98
CA THR A 76 6.63 6.40 4.25
C THR A 76 6.04 7.81 4.31
N LYS A 77 6.71 8.81 3.74
CA LYS A 77 6.17 10.19 3.70
C LYS A 77 4.91 10.29 2.85
N LEU A 78 4.82 9.51 1.77
CA LEU A 78 3.61 9.45 0.96
C LEU A 78 2.44 8.87 1.75
N SER A 79 2.64 7.76 2.47
CA SER A 79 1.61 7.18 3.33
C SER A 79 1.14 8.20 4.37
N GLU A 80 2.06 8.84 5.09
CA GLU A 80 1.72 9.82 6.13
C GLU A 80 0.94 11.05 5.62
N VAL A 81 1.24 11.54 4.40
CA VAL A 81 0.50 12.66 3.78
C VAL A 81 -0.91 12.23 3.42
N THR A 82 -1.04 11.05 2.84
CA THR A 82 -2.34 10.44 2.49
C THR A 82 -3.18 10.26 3.74
N ASP A 83 -2.55 9.79 4.81
CA ASP A 83 -3.17 9.57 6.11
C ASP A 83 -3.66 10.88 6.74
N ALA A 84 -2.82 11.92 6.71
CA ALA A 84 -3.18 13.23 7.24
C ALA A 84 -4.36 13.84 6.49
N TYR A 85 -4.43 13.68 5.16
CA TYR A 85 -5.58 14.12 4.39
C TYR A 85 -6.88 13.49 4.89
N TYR A 86 -6.94 12.17 5.03
CA TYR A 86 -8.16 11.48 5.46
C TYR A 86 -8.58 11.80 6.90
N ARG A 87 -7.63 12.03 7.81
CA ARG A 87 -7.97 12.48 9.17
C ARG A 87 -8.50 13.90 9.19
N LEU A 88 -7.80 14.83 8.53
CA LEU A 88 -8.13 16.24 8.56
C LEU A 88 -9.51 16.54 7.95
N ILE A 89 -9.92 15.82 6.88
CA ILE A 89 -11.28 16.00 6.30
C ILE A 89 -12.42 15.56 7.24
N MET A 90 -12.12 14.76 8.27
CA MET A 90 -13.12 14.29 9.23
C MET A 90 -13.31 15.24 10.41
N GLU A 91 -12.41 16.21 10.60
CA GLU A 91 -12.43 17.16 11.70
C GLU A 91 -13.59 18.16 11.61
N ASN A 92 -14.14 18.52 12.78
CA ASN A 92 -15.20 19.51 12.89
C ASN A 92 -14.59 20.91 13.08
N VAL A 93 -14.29 21.59 11.97
CA VAL A 93 -13.73 22.95 11.98
C VAL A 93 -14.81 24.03 12.03
N SER A 94 -14.44 25.21 12.50
CA SER A 94 -15.33 26.37 12.54
C SER A 94 -15.67 26.90 11.13
N PRO A 95 -16.84 27.53 10.95
CA PRO A 95 -17.21 28.16 9.69
C PRO A 95 -16.21 29.18 9.17
N GLU A 96 -15.60 29.98 10.06
CA GLU A 96 -14.56 30.95 9.67
C GLU A 96 -13.26 30.30 9.20
N PHE A 97 -12.92 29.11 9.70
CA PHE A 97 -11.68 28.41 9.34
C PHE A 97 -11.83 27.46 8.15
N LEU A 98 -13.06 27.09 7.78
CA LEU A 98 -13.38 26.09 6.77
C LEU A 98 -12.67 26.28 5.42
N ASP A 99 -12.57 27.51 4.91
CA ASP A 99 -11.91 27.77 3.64
C ASP A 99 -10.40 27.48 3.72
N THR A 100 -9.76 27.87 4.81
CA THR A 100 -8.33 27.58 5.04
C THR A 100 -8.11 26.08 5.21
N ALA A 101 -8.96 25.40 6.00
CA ALA A 101 -8.91 23.96 6.20
C ALA A 101 -9.07 23.20 4.87
N ASN A 102 -10.03 23.61 4.02
CA ASN A 102 -10.22 23.05 2.68
C ASN A 102 -8.99 23.22 1.79
N ASN A 103 -8.34 24.39 1.83
CA ASN A 103 -7.14 24.60 1.04
C ASN A 103 -5.96 23.75 1.52
N ILE A 104 -5.84 23.51 2.84
CA ILE A 104 -4.83 22.62 3.42
C ILE A 104 -5.06 21.17 2.99
N VAL A 105 -6.28 20.63 3.15
CA VAL A 105 -6.56 19.23 2.76
C VAL A 105 -6.46 19.04 1.25
N GLY A 106 -6.83 20.06 0.45
CA GLY A 106 -6.60 20.06 -0.99
C GLY A 106 -5.12 19.96 -1.34
N TYR A 107 -4.26 20.74 -0.69
CA TYR A 107 -2.81 20.62 -0.86
C TYR A 107 -2.31 19.22 -0.54
N LEU A 108 -2.73 18.62 0.59
CA LEU A 108 -2.31 17.28 0.99
C LEU A 108 -2.78 16.19 0.02
N PHE A 109 -4.05 16.23 -0.41
CA PHE A 109 -4.60 15.27 -1.37
C PHE A 109 -3.81 15.28 -2.69
N TYR A 110 -3.67 16.45 -3.32
CA TYR A 110 -2.98 16.52 -4.62
C TYR A 110 -1.48 16.23 -4.49
N THR A 111 -0.89 16.45 -3.31
CA THR A 111 0.47 16.01 -3.01
C THR A 111 0.58 14.49 -2.93
N SER A 112 -0.36 13.84 -2.25
CA SER A 112 -0.44 12.38 -2.18
C SER A 112 -0.61 11.78 -3.58
N GLN A 113 -1.54 12.30 -4.38
CA GLN A 113 -1.75 11.82 -5.75
C GLN A 113 -0.51 11.99 -6.64
N ALA A 114 0.16 13.15 -6.54
CA ALA A 114 1.42 13.36 -7.25
C ALA A 114 2.47 12.32 -6.85
N GLY A 115 2.64 12.04 -5.55
CA GLY A 115 3.59 11.05 -5.05
C GLY A 115 3.26 9.62 -5.48
N SER A 116 1.98 9.23 -5.44
CA SER A 116 1.50 7.91 -5.88
C SER A 116 1.74 7.71 -7.38
N THR A 117 1.33 8.67 -8.22
CA THR A 117 1.57 8.59 -9.67
C THR A 117 3.05 8.63 -10.00
N TYR A 118 3.87 9.31 -9.19
CA TYR A 118 5.33 9.31 -9.39
C TYR A 118 5.95 7.96 -9.03
N LYS A 119 5.41 7.24 -8.04
CA LYS A 119 5.76 5.83 -7.81
C LYS A 119 5.40 4.97 -9.01
N GLU A 120 4.16 5.06 -9.49
CA GLU A 120 3.69 4.31 -10.67
C GLU A 120 4.54 4.61 -11.92
N TYR A 121 4.98 5.85 -12.12
CA TYR A 121 5.91 6.22 -13.19
C TYR A 121 7.21 5.41 -13.12
N HIS A 122 7.85 5.36 -11.94
CA HIS A 122 9.10 4.63 -11.75
C HIS A 122 8.93 3.12 -11.89
N ASP A 123 7.79 2.59 -11.43
CA ASP A 123 7.45 1.17 -11.59
C ASP A 123 7.21 0.84 -13.08
N TYR A 124 6.53 1.73 -13.80
CA TYR A 124 6.35 1.63 -15.26
C TYR A 124 7.68 1.68 -16.02
N LEU A 125 8.62 2.55 -15.63
CA LEU A 125 9.93 2.62 -16.27
C LEU A 125 10.75 1.33 -16.13
N LYS A 126 10.53 0.56 -15.06
CA LYS A 126 11.20 -0.73 -14.80
C LYS A 126 10.52 -1.90 -15.51
N SER A 127 9.33 -1.69 -16.09
CA SER A 127 8.59 -2.71 -16.83
C SER A 127 9.14 -2.94 -18.23
N VAL A 128 9.46 -4.19 -18.58
CA VAL A 128 9.79 -4.65 -19.94
C VAL A 128 8.60 -4.63 -20.93
N SER A 129 7.37 -4.36 -20.47
CA SER A 129 6.19 -4.19 -21.32
C SER A 129 5.88 -2.72 -21.58
N ARG A 130 6.73 -1.82 -21.09
CA ARG A 130 6.67 -0.41 -21.39
C ARG A 130 6.59 -0.20 -22.91
N THR A 131 5.57 0.54 -23.33
CA THR A 131 5.31 0.85 -24.74
C THR A 131 5.67 2.30 -25.10
N SER A 132 5.91 3.15 -24.09
CA SER A 132 6.29 4.56 -24.21
C SER A 132 7.58 4.85 -23.43
N ASP A 133 7.94 6.11 -23.26
CA ASP A 133 8.98 6.55 -22.32
C ASP A 133 8.42 6.87 -20.91
N GLY A 134 7.13 6.58 -20.67
CA GLY A 134 6.41 6.90 -19.44
C GLY A 134 6.02 8.38 -19.30
N SER A 135 6.16 9.17 -20.37
CA SER A 135 5.82 10.59 -20.37
C SER A 135 4.37 10.88 -20.00
N GLU A 136 3.43 9.97 -20.26
CA GLU A 136 2.03 10.07 -19.86
C GLU A 136 1.85 10.08 -18.33
N TYR A 137 2.56 9.21 -17.61
CA TYR A 137 2.55 9.18 -16.14
C TYR A 137 3.21 10.45 -15.59
N TYR A 138 4.39 10.80 -16.12
CA TYR A 138 5.10 11.98 -15.65
C TYR A 138 4.34 13.29 -15.92
N THR A 139 3.61 13.37 -17.03
CA THR A 139 2.70 14.49 -17.33
C THR A 139 1.59 14.58 -16.28
N LEU A 140 1.06 13.45 -15.85
CA LEU A 140 0.03 13.42 -14.81
C LEU A 140 0.58 13.82 -13.43
N VAL A 141 1.80 13.39 -13.09
CA VAL A 141 2.50 13.85 -11.87
C VAL A 141 2.66 15.38 -11.90
N ASP A 142 3.07 15.94 -13.04
CA ASP A 142 3.18 17.40 -13.22
C ASP A 142 1.81 18.09 -13.06
N GLN A 143 0.73 17.53 -13.62
CA GLN A 143 -0.62 18.06 -13.42
C GLN A 143 -1.03 18.08 -11.94
N TYR A 144 -0.85 16.98 -11.20
CA TYR A 144 -1.15 16.95 -9.78
C TYR A 144 -0.27 17.94 -8.99
N THR A 145 1.01 18.06 -9.36
CA THR A 145 1.93 19.03 -8.75
C THR A 145 1.47 20.47 -9.00
N GLN A 146 1.01 20.79 -10.21
CA GLN A 146 0.49 22.12 -10.54
C GLN A 146 -0.77 22.45 -9.74
N VAL A 147 -1.69 21.50 -9.59
CA VAL A 147 -2.91 21.71 -8.79
C VAL A 147 -2.56 21.83 -7.30
N ALA A 148 -1.65 21.00 -6.78
CA ALA A 148 -1.13 21.16 -5.42
C ALA A 148 -0.50 22.55 -5.22
N ALA A 149 0.19 23.09 -6.21
CA ALA A 149 0.76 24.44 -6.15
C ALA A 149 -0.31 25.54 -6.06
N GLU A 150 -1.48 25.37 -6.70
CA GLU A 150 -2.59 26.31 -6.55
C GLU A 150 -3.09 26.38 -5.10
N PHE A 151 -3.18 25.23 -4.43
CA PHE A 151 -3.55 25.15 -3.01
C PHE A 151 -2.44 25.68 -2.10
N TRP A 152 -1.18 25.32 -2.37
CA TRP A 152 -0.01 25.84 -1.67
C TRP A 152 0.00 27.37 -1.67
N ASN A 153 -0.20 28.00 -2.82
CA ASN A 153 -0.21 29.46 -2.95
C ASN A 153 -1.24 30.13 -2.04
N ARG A 154 -2.38 29.48 -1.76
CA ARG A 154 -3.44 30.00 -0.88
C ARG A 154 -3.11 29.85 0.61
N ILE A 155 -2.21 28.95 0.97
CA ILE A 155 -1.85 28.66 2.37
C ILE A 155 -0.42 29.08 2.73
N SER A 156 0.41 29.44 1.74
CA SER A 156 1.85 29.68 1.88
C SER A 156 2.20 30.80 2.86
N ASP A 157 1.38 31.85 2.96
CA ASP A 157 1.55 32.94 3.93
C ASP A 157 1.57 32.44 5.39
N ARG A 158 0.96 31.27 5.65
CA ARG A 158 0.94 30.62 6.97
C ARG A 158 2.24 29.87 7.30
N TYR A 159 3.07 29.60 6.29
CA TYR A 159 4.30 28.83 6.40
C TYR A 159 5.52 29.62 5.85
N PRO A 160 5.92 30.73 6.49
CA PRO A 160 6.90 31.67 5.93
C PRO A 160 8.33 31.11 5.76
N ASN A 161 8.63 29.98 6.40
CA ASN A 161 9.94 29.30 6.32
C ASN A 161 9.88 27.98 5.54
N ALA A 162 8.77 27.72 4.85
CA ALA A 162 8.54 26.52 4.09
C ALA A 162 8.39 26.86 2.61
N THR A 163 8.95 26.01 1.75
CA THR A 163 8.62 25.98 0.33
C THR A 163 7.88 24.70 0.02
N MET A 164 7.02 24.74 -0.99
CA MET A 164 6.45 23.53 -1.56
C MET A 164 7.55 22.53 -1.95
N TYR A 165 7.22 21.24 -1.90
CA TYR A 165 8.09 20.20 -2.44
C TYR A 165 8.38 20.42 -3.93
N VAL A 166 9.49 19.86 -4.40
CA VAL A 166 9.90 19.94 -5.81
C VAL A 166 9.67 18.60 -6.49
N LEU A 167 9.03 18.63 -7.67
CA LEU A 167 8.98 17.50 -8.59
C LEU A 167 10.37 17.30 -9.23
N PRO A 168 11.06 16.17 -8.98
CA PRO A 168 12.33 15.88 -9.64
C PRO A 168 12.14 15.70 -11.14
N SER A 169 13.18 15.99 -11.94
CA SER A 169 13.15 15.75 -13.39
C SER A 169 12.82 14.30 -13.73
N ALA A 170 12.18 14.04 -14.87
CA ALA A 170 11.80 12.69 -15.31
C ALA A 170 12.97 11.67 -15.29
N SER A 171 14.19 12.10 -15.59
CA SER A 171 15.38 11.24 -15.56
C SER A 171 16.02 11.07 -14.17
N ALA A 172 15.50 11.72 -13.13
CA ALA A 172 16.03 11.59 -11.78
C ALA A 172 15.64 10.21 -11.21
N PRO A 173 16.52 9.54 -10.44
CA PRO A 173 16.14 8.33 -9.73
C PRO A 173 15.01 8.64 -8.74
N MET A 174 14.20 7.62 -8.42
CA MET A 174 13.22 7.73 -7.36
C MET A 174 13.91 8.23 -6.08
N PRO A 175 13.39 9.29 -5.43
CA PRO A 175 13.87 9.73 -4.14
C PRO A 175 13.85 8.52 -3.20
N THR A 176 15.04 8.03 -2.87
CA THR A 176 15.16 7.14 -1.73
C THR A 176 14.93 8.03 -0.54
N ASP A 177 13.83 7.82 0.20
CA ASP A 177 13.85 8.19 1.59
C ASP A 177 15.10 7.48 2.15
N GLU A 178 16.16 8.24 2.43
CA GLU A 178 17.17 7.78 3.39
C GLU A 178 16.35 7.37 4.58
N SER A 179 16.16 6.06 4.76
CA SER A 179 15.17 5.44 5.64
C SER A 179 14.97 6.32 6.86
N SER A 180 13.96 7.19 6.81
CA SER A 180 13.64 8.03 7.94
C SER A 180 12.92 7.08 8.87
N THR A 181 13.71 6.40 9.69
CA THR A 181 13.32 5.86 10.99
C THR A 181 12.87 7.02 11.89
N ASP A 182 11.91 7.82 11.41
CA ASP A 182 11.25 8.92 12.12
C ASP A 182 9.89 8.47 12.65
N GLY A 183 9.52 7.21 12.43
CA GLY A 183 8.47 6.53 13.17
C GLY A 183 8.98 6.08 14.55
N ASN A 184 8.11 6.09 15.56
CA ASN A 184 8.47 5.56 16.86
C ASN A 184 8.74 4.06 16.74
N ILE A 185 10.00 3.65 16.93
CA ILE A 185 10.36 2.24 17.01
C ILE A 185 9.92 1.73 18.37
N LEU A 186 8.86 0.92 18.39
CA LEU A 186 8.42 0.26 19.61
C LEU A 186 9.44 -0.79 20.05
N LYS A 187 9.51 -1.02 21.36
CA LYS A 187 10.48 -1.95 21.93
C LYS A 187 10.26 -3.36 21.35
N GLY A 188 11.34 -3.95 20.82
CA GLY A 188 11.31 -5.30 20.23
C GLY A 188 10.92 -5.34 18.75
N LEU A 189 10.62 -4.18 18.15
CA LEU A 189 10.50 -4.00 16.70
C LEU A 189 11.76 -3.33 16.15
N GLU A 190 11.97 -3.46 14.84
CA GLU A 190 13.09 -2.89 14.09
C GLU A 190 12.60 -1.85 13.06
N THR A 191 11.33 -1.91 12.69
CA THR A 191 10.64 -0.97 11.82
C THR A 191 9.97 0.13 12.64
N GLY A 192 10.21 1.38 12.27
CA GLY A 192 9.52 2.53 12.86
C GLY A 192 8.08 2.59 12.40
N ILE A 193 7.16 2.80 13.35
CA ILE A 193 5.74 2.96 13.02
C ILE A 193 5.47 4.45 12.78
N PRO A 194 4.98 4.84 11.60
CA PRO A 194 4.82 6.25 11.23
C PRO A 194 3.82 6.97 12.14
N MET A 195 2.82 6.24 12.66
CA MET A 195 1.87 6.79 13.60
C MET A 195 1.64 5.92 14.82
N THR A 196 1.64 6.59 15.96
CA THR A 196 1.30 6.00 17.23
C THR A 196 -0.14 6.32 17.60
N GLN A 197 -0.73 5.45 18.41
CA GLN A 197 -2.01 5.64 19.07
C GLN A 197 -2.12 7.06 19.65
N LYS A 198 -3.29 7.68 19.46
CA LYS A 198 -3.65 8.94 20.11
C LYS A 198 -3.41 8.85 21.62
N LEU A 199 -2.78 9.90 22.18
CA LEU A 199 -2.56 9.98 23.62
C LEU A 199 -3.90 9.90 24.37
N PRO A 200 -3.96 9.14 25.49
CA PRO A 200 -5.15 9.06 26.32
C PRO A 200 -5.62 10.44 26.77
N ASP A 201 -6.89 10.74 26.51
CA ASP A 201 -7.54 11.97 26.95
C ASP A 201 -8.63 11.60 27.98
N PRO A 202 -8.45 11.96 29.27
CA PRO A 202 -9.42 11.66 30.32
C PRO A 202 -10.73 12.45 30.19
N THR A 203 -10.79 13.43 29.28
CA THR A 203 -11.98 14.26 29.02
C THR A 203 -12.81 13.77 27.84
N ALA A 204 -12.26 12.89 27.00
CA ALA A 204 -12.95 12.27 25.87
C ALA A 204 -13.54 10.89 26.26
N PRO A 205 -14.59 10.42 25.57
CA PRO A 205 -15.13 9.08 25.82
C PRO A 205 -14.08 7.98 25.64
N ASP A 206 -14.03 7.02 26.57
CA ASP A 206 -13.16 5.84 26.46
C ASP A 206 -13.72 4.86 25.42
N GLN A 207 -12.87 4.47 24.47
CA GLN A 207 -13.17 3.57 23.37
C GLN A 207 -12.34 2.28 23.41
N THR A 208 -11.70 1.97 24.55
CA THR A 208 -10.85 0.78 24.75
C THR A 208 -11.56 -0.52 24.35
N GLU A 209 -12.81 -0.73 24.79
CA GLU A 209 -13.57 -1.94 24.43
C GLU A 209 -13.92 -2.00 22.94
N SER A 210 -14.06 -0.85 22.28
CA SER A 210 -14.22 -0.80 20.82
C SER A 210 -12.94 -1.28 20.12
N VAL A 211 -11.76 -0.85 20.58
CA VAL A 211 -10.47 -1.30 20.04
C VAL A 211 -10.34 -2.82 20.21
N LYS A 212 -10.59 -3.33 21.43
CA LYS A 212 -10.53 -4.78 21.71
C LYS A 212 -11.48 -5.57 20.81
N THR A 213 -12.71 -5.10 20.66
CA THR A 213 -13.70 -5.75 19.80
C THR A 213 -13.26 -5.77 18.34
N SER A 214 -12.77 -4.63 17.81
CA SER A 214 -12.32 -4.54 16.42
C SER A 214 -11.13 -5.45 16.15
N VAL A 215 -10.11 -5.47 17.02
CA VAL A 215 -8.95 -6.34 16.82
C VAL A 215 -9.32 -7.82 16.92
N THR A 216 -10.12 -8.21 17.92
CA THR A 216 -10.55 -9.61 18.06
C THR A 216 -11.35 -10.08 16.86
N ARG A 217 -12.32 -9.28 16.39
CA ARG A 217 -13.10 -9.61 15.19
C ARG A 217 -12.24 -9.74 13.96
N TRP A 218 -11.27 -8.85 13.78
CA TRP A 218 -10.36 -8.93 12.63
C TRP A 218 -9.57 -10.26 12.63
N PHE A 219 -9.09 -10.69 13.80
CA PHE A 219 -8.41 -11.98 13.93
C PHE A 219 -9.36 -13.17 13.70
N GLU A 220 -10.58 -13.13 14.24
CA GLU A 220 -11.60 -14.15 13.98
C GLU A 220 -11.90 -14.25 12.47
N ASP A 221 -12.14 -13.12 11.82
CA ASP A 221 -12.57 -13.06 10.42
C ASP A 221 -11.44 -13.44 9.45
N TYR A 222 -10.18 -13.12 9.76
CA TYR A 222 -9.10 -13.23 8.76
C TYR A 222 -7.92 -14.13 9.15
N VAL A 223 -7.68 -14.36 10.45
CA VAL A 223 -6.58 -15.24 10.91
C VAL A 223 -7.11 -16.61 11.29
N GLU A 224 -8.21 -16.68 12.04
CA GLU A 224 -8.83 -17.95 12.42
C GLU A 224 -9.54 -18.60 11.23
N ASN A 225 -10.23 -17.81 10.41
CA ASN A 225 -10.88 -18.27 9.19
C ASN A 225 -9.97 -18.18 7.94
N ALA A 226 -8.66 -18.05 8.12
CA ALA A 226 -7.71 -18.07 7.01
C ALA A 226 -7.89 -19.36 6.21
N GLU A 227 -7.91 -19.24 4.88
CA GLU A 227 -8.05 -20.40 4.01
C GLU A 227 -6.88 -21.36 4.21
N PRO A 228 -7.13 -22.68 4.37
CA PRO A 228 -6.07 -23.66 4.49
C PRO A 228 -5.34 -23.84 3.16
N ASP A 229 -4.21 -24.55 3.20
CA ASP A 229 -3.48 -24.93 1.99
C ASP A 229 -4.42 -25.53 0.92
N GLU A 230 -4.33 -25.02 -0.30
CA GLU A 230 -5.01 -25.60 -1.44
C GLU A 230 -4.22 -26.84 -1.89
N VAL A 231 -4.84 -28.01 -1.82
CA VAL A 231 -4.19 -29.29 -2.14
C VAL A 231 -4.84 -29.93 -3.36
N ASP A 232 -4.03 -30.45 -4.28
CA ASP A 232 -4.54 -31.27 -5.38
C ASP A 232 -5.23 -32.53 -4.85
N PRO A 233 -6.52 -32.77 -5.14
CA PRO A 233 -7.25 -33.90 -4.58
C PRO A 233 -6.77 -35.27 -5.12
N LEU A 234 -5.99 -35.28 -6.21
CA LEU A 234 -5.48 -36.48 -6.86
C LEU A 234 -4.02 -36.76 -6.50
N THR A 235 -3.16 -35.74 -6.41
CA THR A 235 -1.73 -35.90 -6.09
C THR A 235 -1.39 -35.66 -4.63
N ASN A 236 -2.29 -35.01 -3.88
CA ASN A 236 -2.08 -34.56 -2.51
C ASN A 236 -0.89 -33.59 -2.36
N GLU A 237 -0.52 -32.91 -3.45
CA GLU A 237 0.50 -31.86 -3.47
C GLU A 237 -0.16 -30.50 -3.17
N VAL A 238 0.53 -29.66 -2.40
CA VAL A 238 0.10 -28.29 -2.11
C VAL A 238 0.29 -27.43 -3.36
N LYS A 239 -0.79 -26.83 -3.85
CA LYS A 239 -0.80 -25.88 -4.97
C LYS A 239 -0.51 -24.46 -4.52
N THR A 240 -1.15 -24.06 -3.42
CA THR A 240 -1.08 -22.71 -2.86
C THR A 240 -1.09 -22.83 -1.35
N THR A 241 -0.20 -22.15 -0.64
CA THR A 241 -0.17 -22.21 0.83
C THR A 241 -1.18 -21.26 1.45
N ALA A 242 -1.60 -21.57 2.67
CA ALA A 242 -2.43 -20.70 3.50
C ALA A 242 -1.82 -19.31 3.68
N GLY A 243 -0.49 -19.21 3.74
CA GLY A 243 0.22 -17.92 3.82
C GLY A 243 0.01 -17.05 2.59
N HIS A 244 0.03 -17.66 1.39
CA HIS A 244 -0.17 -16.93 0.15
C HIS A 244 -1.62 -16.45 0.07
N LEU A 245 -2.58 -17.36 0.31
CA LEU A 245 -4.01 -17.04 0.33
C LEU A 245 -4.33 -15.95 1.35
N PHE A 246 -3.71 -15.98 2.53
CA PHE A 246 -3.83 -14.94 3.54
C PHE A 246 -3.33 -13.58 3.02
N LEU A 247 -2.08 -13.52 2.53
CA LEU A 247 -1.45 -12.27 2.04
C LEU A 247 -2.16 -11.65 0.83
N THR A 248 -2.78 -12.46 -0.02
CA THR A 248 -3.56 -12.00 -1.18
C THR A 248 -5.05 -11.82 -0.87
N GLY A 249 -5.49 -12.21 0.32
CA GLY A 249 -6.89 -12.22 0.72
C GLY A 249 -7.46 -10.81 0.95
N GLU A 250 -8.80 -10.71 0.86
CA GLU A 250 -9.53 -9.44 1.03
C GLU A 250 -9.33 -8.80 2.41
N GLY A 251 -9.15 -9.61 3.46
CA GLY A 251 -9.01 -9.12 4.83
C GLY A 251 -7.83 -8.17 5.06
N LEU A 252 -6.71 -8.44 4.39
CA LEU A 252 -5.52 -7.60 4.47
C LEU A 252 -5.61 -6.36 3.59
N GLN A 253 -6.53 -6.28 2.63
CA GLN A 253 -6.83 -5.03 1.93
C GLN A 253 -7.36 -3.98 2.91
N TRP A 254 -8.05 -4.42 3.97
CA TRP A 254 -8.62 -3.55 5.00
C TRP A 254 -7.70 -3.32 6.19
N ALA A 255 -6.52 -3.94 6.25
CA ALA A 255 -5.60 -3.80 7.38
C ALA A 255 -5.18 -2.34 7.61
N ASP A 256 -4.92 -1.59 6.53
CA ASP A 256 -4.59 -0.18 6.59
C ASP A 256 -5.77 0.68 7.10
N SER A 257 -6.99 0.46 6.56
CA SER A 257 -8.19 1.15 7.07
C SER A 257 -8.47 0.83 8.55
N THR A 258 -8.17 -0.39 8.99
CA THR A 258 -8.33 -0.83 10.38
C THR A 258 -7.29 -0.14 11.27
N TYR A 259 -6.03 -0.09 10.84
CA TYR A 259 -4.99 0.71 11.49
C TYR A 259 -5.47 2.15 11.70
N MET A 260 -5.98 2.79 10.65
CA MET A 260 -6.43 4.18 10.66
C MET A 260 -7.63 4.43 11.59
N ASP A 261 -8.61 3.52 11.62
CA ASP A 261 -9.72 3.61 12.57
C ASP A 261 -9.22 3.49 14.02
N LEU A 262 -8.30 2.57 14.30
CA LEU A 262 -7.84 2.25 15.65
C LEU A 262 -6.98 3.37 16.26
N ILE A 263 -6.01 3.92 15.51
CA ILE A 263 -5.08 4.94 16.04
C ILE A 263 -5.81 6.22 16.49
N SER A 264 -6.99 6.50 15.92
CA SER A 264 -7.80 7.67 16.24
C SER A 264 -8.59 7.55 17.55
N LYS A 265 -8.78 6.32 18.04
CA LYS A 265 -9.64 6.05 19.20
C LYS A 265 -8.97 6.51 20.49
N ASN A 266 -9.77 7.10 21.37
CA ASN A 266 -9.33 7.43 22.71
C ASN A 266 -9.33 6.16 23.57
N VAL A 267 -8.17 5.77 24.09
CA VAL A 267 -8.00 4.56 24.91
C VAL A 267 -7.60 4.91 26.33
N ALA A 268 -7.89 4.01 27.27
CA ALA A 268 -7.48 4.15 28.66
C ALA A 268 -5.94 4.13 28.79
N GLU A 269 -5.42 4.85 29.78
CA GLU A 269 -3.98 5.00 30.02
C GLU A 269 -3.28 3.65 30.26
N ASP A 270 -3.93 2.72 30.97
CA ASP A 270 -3.43 1.37 31.24
C ASP A 270 -3.49 0.44 30.02
N PHE A 271 -4.21 0.82 28.97
CA PHE A 271 -4.29 0.10 27.70
C PHE A 271 -3.41 0.70 26.60
N TYR A 272 -2.93 1.94 26.78
CA TYR A 272 -2.21 2.70 25.76
C TYR A 272 -1.04 1.94 25.14
N GLU A 273 -0.20 1.30 25.96
CA GLU A 273 0.94 0.53 25.45
C GLU A 273 0.50 -0.62 24.54
N LYS A 274 -0.58 -1.34 24.88
CA LYS A 274 -1.12 -2.41 24.03
C LYS A 274 -1.70 -1.86 22.73
N ALA A 275 -2.41 -0.74 22.80
CA ALA A 275 -2.97 -0.08 21.63
C ALA A 275 -1.88 0.35 20.63
N GLN A 276 -0.69 0.71 21.11
CA GLN A 276 0.48 0.98 20.26
C GLN A 276 0.91 -0.26 19.47
N TYR A 277 1.03 -1.42 20.13
CA TYR A 277 1.39 -2.67 19.45
C TYR A 277 0.30 -3.21 18.53
N ILE A 278 -0.99 -2.99 18.86
CA ILE A 278 -2.11 -3.28 17.96
C ILE A 278 -2.00 -2.45 16.69
N SER A 279 -1.72 -1.15 16.83
CA SER A 279 -1.54 -0.25 15.70
C SER A 279 -0.33 -0.65 14.85
N ALA A 280 0.79 -0.98 15.52
CA ALA A 280 1.98 -1.49 14.85
C ALA A 280 1.70 -2.77 14.05
N PHE A 281 0.93 -3.70 14.60
CA PHE A 281 0.52 -4.93 13.89
C PHE A 281 -0.16 -4.60 12.56
N PHE A 282 -1.20 -3.76 12.58
CA PHE A 282 -1.99 -3.47 11.39
C PHE A 282 -1.19 -2.71 10.33
N TYR A 283 -0.31 -1.80 10.73
CA TYR A 283 0.63 -1.16 9.82
C TYR A 283 1.61 -2.17 9.21
N LEU A 284 2.27 -2.98 10.03
CA LEU A 284 3.28 -3.93 9.55
C LEU A 284 2.67 -4.99 8.63
N ILE A 285 1.47 -5.48 8.94
CA ILE A 285 0.82 -6.49 8.10
C ILE A 285 0.30 -5.89 6.78
N SER A 286 -0.09 -4.60 6.75
CA SER A 286 -0.41 -3.91 5.49
C SER A 286 0.82 -3.73 4.61
N GLN A 287 1.94 -3.31 5.20
CA GLN A 287 3.23 -3.18 4.48
C GLN A 287 3.76 -4.53 3.98
N ALA A 288 3.57 -5.60 4.76
CA ALA A 288 3.89 -6.96 4.35
C ALA A 288 3.08 -7.37 3.11
N ARG A 289 1.77 -7.07 3.09
CA ARG A 289 0.91 -7.32 1.94
C ARG A 289 1.35 -6.52 0.71
N GLU A 290 1.56 -5.22 0.84
CA GLU A 290 1.97 -4.37 -0.29
C GLU A 290 3.27 -4.87 -0.92
N SER A 291 4.29 -5.11 -0.10
CA SER A 291 5.57 -5.65 -0.57
C SER A 291 5.41 -7.05 -1.18
N TYR A 292 4.48 -7.88 -0.67
CA TYR A 292 4.23 -9.21 -1.23
C TYR A 292 3.47 -9.14 -2.56
N GLN A 293 2.57 -8.16 -2.72
CA GLN A 293 1.94 -7.88 -4.01
C GLN A 293 2.98 -7.42 -5.04
N ASP A 294 3.90 -6.53 -4.65
CA ASP A 294 5.01 -6.11 -5.52
C ASP A 294 5.90 -7.32 -5.91
N TYR A 295 6.09 -8.29 -5.00
CA TYR A 295 6.77 -9.56 -5.30
C TYR A 295 5.99 -10.45 -6.29
N ILE A 296 4.67 -10.56 -6.12
CA ILE A 296 3.81 -11.30 -7.06
C ILE A 296 3.90 -10.67 -8.44
N ASP A 297 3.80 -9.34 -8.50
CA ASP A 297 3.85 -8.59 -9.74
C ASP A 297 5.21 -8.78 -10.43
N ASP A 298 6.31 -8.65 -9.68
CA ASP A 298 7.65 -8.94 -10.19
C ASP A 298 7.76 -10.32 -10.82
N ARG A 299 7.14 -11.34 -10.22
CA ARG A 299 7.25 -12.72 -10.72
C ARG A 299 6.27 -13.07 -11.81
N THR A 300 5.07 -12.49 -11.82
CA THR A 300 3.98 -12.87 -12.72
C THR A 300 3.90 -12.01 -13.97
N TYR A 301 4.49 -10.82 -13.97
CA TYR A 301 4.64 -10.04 -15.19
C TYR A 301 5.87 -10.53 -15.97
N VAL A 302 5.65 -11.03 -17.19
CA VAL A 302 6.70 -11.25 -18.24
C VAL A 302 7.57 -9.99 -18.41
N SER A 303 6.92 -8.87 -18.06
CA SER A 303 7.34 -7.58 -17.55
C SER A 303 8.60 -7.33 -16.77
N SER A 304 8.88 -8.10 -15.72
CA SER A 304 9.76 -7.57 -14.69
C SER A 304 11.23 -7.83 -15.02
N VAL A 305 12.08 -6.85 -14.69
CA VAL A 305 13.54 -7.03 -14.63
C VAL A 305 14.00 -7.58 -13.27
N SER A 306 13.07 -7.77 -12.33
CA SER A 306 13.28 -8.26 -10.97
C SER A 306 12.66 -9.66 -10.81
N TYR A 307 13.35 -10.57 -10.11
CA TYR A 307 12.77 -11.86 -9.70
C TYR A 307 11.96 -11.78 -8.40
N GLY A 308 11.80 -10.56 -7.88
CA GLY A 308 11.04 -10.26 -6.67
C GLY A 308 11.81 -10.46 -5.36
N ASP A 309 13.11 -10.80 -5.38
CA ASP A 309 13.88 -11.09 -4.15
C ASP A 309 13.83 -9.95 -3.13
N GLU A 310 13.99 -8.70 -3.58
CA GLU A 310 13.98 -7.54 -2.69
C GLU A 310 12.60 -7.33 -2.05
N ASN A 311 11.54 -7.41 -2.85
CA ASN A 311 10.16 -7.24 -2.39
C ASN A 311 9.72 -8.41 -1.49
N TYR A 312 10.16 -9.63 -1.78
CA TYR A 312 9.95 -10.80 -0.92
C TYR A 312 10.61 -10.63 0.45
N GLU A 313 11.88 -10.23 0.49
CA GLU A 313 12.58 -10.05 1.77
C GLU A 313 12.01 -8.87 2.57
N LYS A 314 11.57 -7.79 1.91
CA LYS A 314 10.81 -6.70 2.56
C LYS A 314 9.50 -7.21 3.16
N ALA A 315 8.69 -7.91 2.36
CA ALA A 315 7.41 -8.47 2.81
C ALA A 315 7.59 -9.39 4.03
N LYS A 316 8.57 -10.29 3.95
CA LYS A 316 8.92 -11.22 5.01
C LYS A 316 9.38 -10.50 6.28
N LYS A 317 10.20 -9.46 6.14
CA LYS A 317 10.63 -8.64 7.28
C LYS A 317 9.43 -8.03 8.00
N TYR A 318 8.55 -7.33 7.27
CA TYR A 318 7.35 -6.72 7.84
C TYR A 318 6.43 -7.76 8.49
N TYR A 319 6.25 -8.91 7.84
CA TYR A 319 5.44 -10.01 8.36
C TYR A 319 5.96 -10.52 9.71
N ASN A 320 7.26 -10.79 9.80
CA ASN A 320 7.89 -11.26 11.03
C ASN A 320 7.79 -10.23 12.16
N GLU A 321 7.87 -8.93 11.83
CA GLU A 321 7.66 -7.88 12.82
C GLU A 321 6.19 -7.77 13.27
N ALA A 322 5.22 -7.97 12.36
CA ALA A 322 3.82 -8.06 12.72
C ALA A 322 3.58 -9.23 13.71
N GLU A 323 4.17 -10.40 13.48
CA GLU A 323 4.13 -11.51 14.45
C GLU A 323 4.72 -11.14 15.81
N LYS A 324 5.89 -10.48 15.83
CA LYS A 324 6.49 -10.00 17.08
C LYS A 324 5.56 -9.04 17.83
N SER A 325 4.81 -8.20 17.12
CA SER A 325 3.90 -7.24 17.75
C SER A 325 2.71 -7.92 18.46
N ILE A 326 2.21 -9.04 17.93
CA ILE A 326 1.10 -9.82 18.53
C ILE A 326 1.42 -10.25 19.96
N GLU A 327 2.67 -10.61 20.24
CA GLU A 327 3.09 -11.05 21.58
C GLU A 327 2.81 -10.03 22.69
N TYR A 328 2.70 -8.74 22.35
CA TYR A 328 2.43 -7.66 23.30
C TYR A 328 0.95 -7.42 23.58
N PHE A 329 0.03 -7.93 22.75
CA PHE A 329 -1.41 -7.73 22.91
C PHE A 329 -2.25 -9.01 22.76
N LYS A 330 -1.63 -10.18 22.62
CA LYS A 330 -2.35 -11.45 22.45
C LYS A 330 -3.35 -11.77 23.57
N ASP A 331 -3.15 -11.22 24.77
CA ASP A 331 -4.07 -11.39 25.88
C ASP A 331 -5.41 -10.65 25.68
N VAL A 332 -5.44 -9.65 24.79
CA VAL A 332 -6.68 -8.96 24.37
C VAL A 332 -7.62 -9.91 23.61
N MET A 333 -7.04 -10.88 22.90
CA MET A 333 -7.77 -11.82 22.02
C MET A 333 -7.87 -13.20 22.67
N SER A 334 -8.02 -13.25 24.00
CA SER A 334 -8.05 -14.50 24.75
C SER A 334 -9.22 -15.40 24.29
N GLY A 335 -8.92 -16.45 23.53
CA GLY A 335 -9.91 -17.39 23.00
C GLY A 335 -9.95 -17.48 21.46
N THR A 336 -9.27 -16.57 20.76
CA THR A 336 -9.15 -16.53 19.30
C THR A 336 -7.78 -17.01 18.85
N ASN A 337 -7.68 -17.63 17.67
CA ASN A 337 -6.36 -17.93 17.09
C ASN A 337 -5.61 -16.62 16.79
N ASN A 338 -4.42 -16.46 17.37
CA ASN A 338 -3.55 -15.29 17.19
C ASN A 338 -2.21 -15.64 16.54
N THR A 339 -2.07 -16.85 15.99
CA THR A 339 -0.90 -17.24 15.20
C THR A 339 -1.21 -17.02 13.73
N LEU A 340 -0.40 -16.19 13.06
CA LEU A 340 -0.55 -15.97 11.64
C LEU A 340 -0.20 -17.24 10.84
N PRO A 341 -0.74 -17.41 9.63
CA PRO A 341 -0.30 -18.48 8.72
C PRO A 341 1.22 -18.46 8.47
N VAL A 342 1.80 -19.57 8.06
CA VAL A 342 3.24 -19.58 7.75
C VAL A 342 3.48 -18.70 6.52
N PHE A 343 4.42 -17.76 6.61
CA PHE A 343 4.77 -16.89 5.49
C PHE A 343 5.15 -17.69 4.23
N PRO A 344 4.69 -17.28 3.03
CA PRO A 344 4.96 -17.99 1.78
C PRO A 344 6.43 -18.25 1.50
N GLN A 345 6.72 -19.36 0.84
CA GLN A 345 8.08 -19.64 0.40
C GLN A 345 8.42 -18.84 -0.84
N PHE A 346 9.69 -18.44 -0.95
CA PHE A 346 10.18 -17.86 -2.20
C PHE A 346 10.02 -18.86 -3.35
N GLY A 347 9.47 -18.39 -4.47
CA GLY A 347 9.18 -19.24 -5.62
C GLY A 347 7.82 -19.95 -5.59
N GLU A 348 7.03 -19.79 -4.54
CA GLU A 348 5.63 -20.28 -4.50
C GLU A 348 4.77 -19.63 -5.60
N VAL A 349 5.02 -18.35 -5.86
CA VAL A 349 4.52 -17.67 -7.07
C VAL A 349 5.41 -18.09 -8.23
N ALA A 350 4.83 -18.81 -9.19
CA ALA A 350 5.56 -19.23 -10.39
C ALA A 350 6.05 -18.01 -11.17
N LEU A 351 7.27 -18.10 -11.69
CA LEU A 351 7.78 -17.09 -12.61
C LEU A 351 6.99 -17.16 -13.92
N ALA A 352 6.54 -16.02 -14.43
CA ALA A 352 5.86 -15.92 -15.70
C ALA A 352 6.66 -16.63 -16.80
N GLY A 353 6.05 -17.60 -17.47
CA GLY A 353 6.70 -18.37 -18.54
C GLY A 353 7.52 -19.59 -18.09
N SER A 354 7.59 -19.95 -16.81
CA SER A 354 8.31 -21.16 -16.36
C SER A 354 7.73 -22.48 -16.91
N GLU A 355 6.44 -22.51 -17.26
CA GLU A 355 5.83 -23.63 -18.00
C GLU A 355 6.14 -23.62 -19.51
N TRP A 356 6.58 -22.48 -20.04
CA TRP A 356 6.86 -22.25 -21.46
C TRP A 356 8.31 -22.61 -21.82
N ASP A 357 9.17 -22.87 -20.84
CA ASP A 357 10.50 -23.47 -21.03
C ASP A 357 10.44 -24.83 -21.75
N ASN A 358 9.34 -25.57 -21.59
CA ASN A 358 9.11 -26.83 -22.32
C ASN A 358 8.72 -26.63 -23.81
N TYR A 359 8.40 -25.40 -24.22
CA TYR A 359 7.96 -25.07 -25.59
C TYR A 359 8.85 -24.06 -26.32
N GLY A 360 9.92 -23.57 -25.69
CA GLY A 360 10.85 -22.62 -26.31
C GLY A 360 10.18 -21.30 -26.67
N ALA A 361 9.92 -20.45 -25.68
CA ALA A 361 9.15 -19.23 -25.89
C ALA A 361 9.99 -17.97 -26.10
N PHE A 362 9.63 -17.25 -27.16
CA PHE A 362 9.91 -15.83 -27.36
C PHE A 362 9.42 -15.02 -26.16
N GLY A 363 10.34 -14.46 -25.36
CA GLY A 363 9.97 -13.55 -24.28
C GLY A 363 11.08 -13.33 -23.25
N TYR A 364 11.96 -14.31 -23.08
CA TYR A 364 13.11 -14.18 -22.19
C TYR A 364 14.38 -13.86 -23.01
N ILE A 365 14.89 -12.63 -22.89
CA ILE A 365 16.24 -12.31 -23.37
C ILE A 365 17.19 -12.86 -22.31
N THR A 366 17.71 -14.06 -22.52
CA THR A 366 18.84 -14.57 -21.75
C THR A 366 20.02 -13.60 -21.83
N ASP A 367 20.93 -13.60 -20.87
CA ASP A 367 22.17 -12.79 -20.94
C ASP A 367 22.90 -12.98 -22.28
N SER A 368 22.88 -14.21 -22.81
CA SER A 368 23.43 -14.53 -24.14
C SER A 368 22.69 -13.87 -25.31
N MET A 369 21.36 -13.69 -25.19
CA MET A 369 20.55 -12.97 -26.17
C MET A 369 20.73 -11.46 -26.03
N ALA A 370 20.89 -10.92 -24.82
CA ALA A 370 21.19 -9.51 -24.58
C ALA A 370 22.55 -9.13 -25.18
N GLU A 371 23.58 -9.96 -24.98
CA GLU A 371 24.89 -9.83 -25.63
C GLU A 371 24.78 -9.89 -27.17
N SER A 372 23.95 -10.79 -27.70
CA SER A 372 23.74 -10.93 -29.15
C SER A 372 23.01 -9.75 -29.80
N LEU A 373 22.22 -9.02 -29.02
CA LEU A 373 21.47 -7.82 -29.44
C LEU A 373 22.23 -6.52 -29.17
N GLY A 374 23.44 -6.60 -28.61
CA GLY A 374 24.30 -5.45 -28.33
C GLY A 374 23.85 -4.60 -27.14
N TRP A 375 23.00 -5.16 -26.27
CA TRP A 375 22.56 -4.52 -25.03
C TRP A 375 23.52 -4.92 -23.91
N ASN A 376 24.70 -4.29 -23.90
CA ASN A 376 25.60 -4.41 -22.77
C ASN A 376 25.15 -3.44 -21.67
N ALA A 377 25.05 -3.93 -20.44
CA ALA A 377 24.98 -3.06 -19.27
C ALA A 377 26.31 -2.31 -19.14
N GLU A 378 26.25 -0.98 -19.28
CA GLU A 378 27.27 -0.08 -18.69
C GLU A 378 26.84 0.32 -17.28
#